data_AF-A0A534NAS7-F1
#
_entry.id   AF-A0A534NAS7-F1
#
_cell.length_a   1.000
_cell.length_b   1.000
_cell.length_c   1.000
_cell.angle_alpha   90.00
_cell.angle_beta   90.00
_cell.angle_gamma   90.00
#
_symmetry.space_group_name_H-M   'P 1'
#
loop_
_entity.id
_entity.type
_entity.pdbx_description
1 polymer ?
#
loop_
_entity_poly.entity_id
_entity_poly.type
_entity_poly.pdbx_seq_one_letter_code
_entity_poly.pdbx_strand_id
1 'polypeptide(L)'
;MYNKYFGFVESPFSVTPDPRFFYINPLYQEVMAILHYGIEAKKAFIVITGEVGTGKTTLLRKLMRNLESTIHSVFIFNTHLDFNALLQLILRDLGLATQEKNRLMMIEELNRYLIEQLNKGHIVALLIDEAQNLSDEALEGLRLLSNLETDKEKLLQTVLMGQPELEGKLARPRLRQLNQRVALHCQLAPLNGSEVAPYINFRLKAAGYNGEDLFDAGAIEQIALYSKGIPRLINIICDNALLNAYGTSQKRVAREIINEVASDLRLKTQPEAVSVNVPAMQVPVTGATQEDQRTAPAHRLQSQSNRAARVRIASLSALLLLLVGAVFSQSMVPNLKNFLGSRSEYPKPEARLQVSFSRSPEDLLPNEEPREANMNLERNPSPTSPITAAGQEYTVKANDTLIKLAERYYGAQRKWEEIYEANKQSIKNPDYIYIGQRIAIPAVTESTLLAKDPVNEY
;
A
#
# COMPACT_ATOMS: atom_id res chain seq x y z
N MET A 1 -21.18 -11.67 -11.80
CA MET A 1 -22.34 -12.58 -11.96
C MET A 1 -22.74 -13.20 -10.62
N TYR A 2 -21.81 -13.80 -9.85
CA TYR A 2 -22.13 -14.35 -8.52
C TYR A 2 -22.63 -13.29 -7.51
N ASN A 3 -22.23 -12.01 -7.62
CA ASN A 3 -22.71 -10.94 -6.72
C ASN A 3 -24.24 -10.90 -6.63
N LYS A 4 -24.94 -10.93 -7.76
CA LYS A 4 -26.41 -10.91 -7.77
C LYS A 4 -27.00 -12.16 -7.14
N TYR A 5 -26.37 -13.32 -7.34
CA TYR A 5 -26.82 -14.60 -6.81
C TYR A 5 -26.72 -14.66 -5.28
N PHE A 6 -25.63 -14.16 -4.70
CA PHE A 6 -25.45 -14.09 -3.24
C PHE A 6 -25.98 -12.80 -2.60
N GLY A 7 -26.51 -11.86 -3.39
CA GLY A 7 -27.08 -10.60 -2.89
C GLY A 7 -26.06 -9.54 -2.49
N PHE A 8 -24.86 -9.55 -3.09
CA PHE A 8 -23.83 -8.53 -2.85
C PHE A 8 -24.08 -7.28 -3.71
N VAL A 9 -23.83 -6.11 -3.13
CA VAL A 9 -23.84 -4.81 -3.85
C VAL A 9 -22.63 -4.70 -4.77
N GLU A 10 -21.48 -5.20 -4.31
CA GLU A 10 -20.21 -5.22 -5.03
C GLU A 10 -19.42 -6.49 -4.69
N SER A 11 -18.26 -6.71 -5.32
CA SER A 11 -17.48 -7.92 -5.03
C SER A 11 -16.84 -7.83 -3.64
N PRO A 12 -17.18 -8.73 -2.69
CA PRO A 12 -16.59 -8.71 -1.36
C PRO A 12 -15.10 -9.04 -1.39
N PHE A 13 -14.68 -9.81 -2.40
CA PHE A 13 -13.34 -10.36 -2.46
C PHE A 13 -12.38 -9.69 -3.46
N SER A 14 -12.70 -8.48 -3.92
CA SER A 14 -11.80 -7.71 -4.79
C SER A 14 -10.42 -7.49 -4.15
N VAL A 15 -9.36 -7.55 -4.97
CA VAL A 15 -7.96 -7.33 -4.55
C VAL A 15 -7.59 -5.83 -4.62
N THR A 16 -8.49 -4.99 -5.12
CA THR A 16 -8.31 -3.55 -5.16
C THR A 16 -8.32 -2.97 -3.75
N PRO A 17 -7.37 -2.06 -3.41
CA PRO A 17 -7.27 -1.45 -2.09
C PRO A 17 -8.36 -0.37 -1.91
N ASP A 18 -9.60 -0.81 -1.65
CA ASP A 18 -10.70 0.03 -1.18
C ASP A 18 -10.68 0.10 0.36
N PRO A 19 -10.61 1.30 0.96
CA PRO A 19 -10.60 1.48 2.42
C PRO A 19 -11.81 0.89 3.15
N ARG A 20 -12.97 0.72 2.50
CA ARG A 20 -14.16 0.11 3.11
C ARG A 20 -13.95 -1.37 3.44
N PHE A 21 -13.08 -2.02 2.69
CA PHE A 21 -12.68 -3.41 2.90
C PHE A 21 -11.42 -3.55 3.78
N PHE A 22 -11.05 -2.47 4.48
CA PHE A 22 -9.90 -2.48 5.38
C PHE A 22 -10.25 -3.07 6.76
N TYR A 23 -9.86 -4.33 6.97
CA TYR A 23 -10.05 -5.00 8.26
C TYR A 23 -9.02 -4.54 9.30
N ILE A 24 -9.50 -4.02 10.42
CA ILE A 24 -8.66 -3.57 11.54
C ILE A 24 -8.57 -4.70 12.56
N ASN A 25 -7.34 -5.11 12.88
CA ASN A 25 -7.04 -6.00 14.00
C ASN A 25 -6.06 -5.36 14.99
N PRO A 26 -5.87 -5.93 16.19
CA PRO A 26 -4.98 -5.36 17.20
C PRO A 26 -3.54 -5.14 16.71
N LEU A 27 -3.00 -6.08 15.93
CA LEU A 27 -1.65 -5.97 15.37
C LEU A 27 -1.55 -4.81 14.38
N TYR A 28 -2.55 -4.61 13.53
CA TYR A 28 -2.60 -3.46 12.65
C TYR A 28 -2.67 -2.14 13.43
N GLN A 29 -3.49 -2.08 14.48
CA GLN A 29 -3.58 -0.89 15.33
C GLN A 29 -2.24 -0.56 15.98
N GLU A 30 -1.52 -1.58 16.44
CA GLU A 30 -0.17 -1.45 16.98
C GLU A 30 0.80 -0.89 15.94
N VAL A 31 0.88 -1.50 14.76
CA VAL A 31 1.78 -1.02 13.68
C VAL A 31 1.42 0.41 13.25
N MET A 32 0.13 0.73 13.14
CA MET A 32 -0.33 2.08 12.82
C MET A 32 0.07 3.10 13.90
N ALA A 33 -0.10 2.75 15.18
CA ALA A 33 0.32 3.60 16.28
C ALA A 33 1.84 3.85 16.28
N ILE A 34 2.64 2.81 15.99
CA ILE A 34 4.09 2.94 15.87
C ILE A 34 4.48 3.84 14.70
N LEU A 35 3.78 3.75 13.56
CA LEU A 35 4.00 4.63 12.41
C LEU A 35 3.73 6.10 12.75
N HIS A 36 2.57 6.40 13.32
CA HIS A 36 2.21 7.76 13.75
C HIS A 36 3.23 8.30 14.74
N TYR A 37 3.51 7.55 15.81
CA TYR A 37 4.51 7.93 16.80
C TYR A 37 5.90 8.14 16.17
N GLY A 38 6.33 7.24 15.28
CA GLY A 38 7.64 7.33 14.65
C GLY A 38 7.80 8.60 13.81
N ILE A 39 6.76 8.98 13.07
CA ILE A 39 6.75 10.19 12.24
C ILE A 39 6.71 11.44 13.12
N GLU A 40 5.77 11.52 14.07
CA GLU A 40 5.59 12.68 14.96
C GLU A 40 6.79 12.90 15.89
N ALA A 41 7.38 11.81 16.41
CA ALA A 41 8.60 11.85 17.21
C ALA A 41 9.87 12.02 16.36
N LYS A 42 9.72 12.39 15.08
CA LYS A 42 10.79 12.70 14.12
C LYS A 42 11.87 11.61 14.03
N LYS A 43 11.49 10.34 14.12
CA LYS A 43 12.43 9.22 13.99
C LYS A 43 12.95 9.13 12.56
N ALA A 44 14.28 9.04 12.44
CA ALA A 44 14.96 9.05 11.14
C ALA A 44 14.48 7.92 10.20
N PHE A 45 14.47 6.68 10.70
CA PHE A 45 14.04 5.51 9.94
C PHE A 45 13.08 4.64 10.74
N ILE A 46 12.02 4.22 10.06
CA ILE A 46 11.02 3.26 10.51
C ILE A 46 10.96 2.15 9.45
N VAL A 47 11.14 0.90 9.84
CA VAL A 47 11.09 -0.24 8.92
C VAL A 47 9.88 -1.10 9.24
N ILE A 48 9.08 -1.38 8.21
CA ILE A 48 7.96 -2.32 8.28
C ILE A 48 8.17 -3.43 7.28
N THR A 49 8.26 -4.66 7.78
CA THR A 49 8.30 -5.86 6.94
C THR A 49 7.00 -6.64 7.06
N GLY A 50 6.74 -7.49 6.08
CA GLY A 50 5.60 -8.40 6.12
C GLY A 50 5.53 -9.21 4.84
N GLU A 51 4.92 -10.39 4.91
CA GLU A 51 4.76 -11.26 3.76
C GLU A 51 3.97 -10.58 2.63
N VAL A 52 4.12 -11.07 1.40
CA VAL A 52 3.35 -10.56 0.25
C VAL A 52 1.85 -10.72 0.52
N GLY A 53 1.08 -9.65 0.33
CA GLY A 53 -0.36 -9.69 0.50
C GLY A 53 -0.88 -9.56 1.94
N THR A 54 -0.02 -9.23 2.91
CA THR A 54 -0.40 -8.91 4.32
C THR A 54 -1.10 -7.56 4.50
N GLY A 55 -1.12 -6.71 3.46
CA GLY A 55 -1.80 -5.41 3.51
C GLY A 55 -0.87 -4.21 3.76
N LYS A 56 0.45 -4.39 3.62
CA LYS A 56 1.48 -3.33 3.65
C LYS A 56 1.09 -2.05 2.89
N THR A 57 0.91 -2.14 1.57
CA THR A 57 0.50 -0.98 0.74
C THR A 57 -0.80 -0.34 1.23
N THR A 58 -1.74 -1.14 1.71
CA THR A 58 -3.03 -0.65 2.23
C THR A 58 -2.87 0.07 3.58
N LEU A 59 -1.99 -0.44 4.46
CA LEU A 59 -1.57 0.23 5.70
C LEU A 59 -1.01 1.62 5.39
N LEU A 60 -0.10 1.71 4.43
CA LEU A 60 0.54 2.97 4.08
C LEU A 60 -0.46 3.97 3.47
N ARG A 61 -1.33 3.52 2.55
CA ARG A 61 -2.41 4.39 2.02
C ARG A 61 -3.36 4.88 3.11
N LYS A 62 -3.64 4.06 4.12
CA LYS A 62 -4.47 4.46 5.26
C LYS A 62 -3.75 5.48 6.13
N LEU A 63 -2.45 5.29 6.38
CA LEU A 63 -1.61 6.26 7.06
C LEU A 63 -1.70 7.61 6.35
N MET A 64 -1.44 7.67 5.04
CA MET A 64 -1.46 8.92 4.26
C MET A 64 -2.78 9.71 4.37
N ARG A 65 -3.92 9.02 4.45
CA ARG A 65 -5.23 9.66 4.61
C ARG A 65 -5.50 10.19 6.01
N ASN A 66 -4.76 9.66 6.99
CA ASN A 66 -4.90 9.97 8.40
C ASN A 66 -3.77 10.88 8.92
N LEU A 67 -2.74 11.16 8.11
CA LEU A 67 -1.69 12.11 8.46
C LEU A 67 -2.30 13.52 8.59
N GLU A 68 -1.79 14.26 9.57
CA GLU A 68 -2.19 15.66 9.77
C GLU A 68 -1.74 16.51 8.58
N SER A 69 -2.43 17.62 8.32
CA SER A 69 -2.07 18.56 7.24
C SER A 69 -0.69 19.20 7.41
N THR A 70 -0.11 19.12 8.60
CA THR A 70 1.25 19.56 8.96
C THR A 70 2.33 18.57 8.51
N ILE A 71 1.96 17.38 8.02
CA ILE A 71 2.88 16.35 7.57
C ILE A 71 2.86 16.27 6.05
N HIS A 72 3.94 16.73 5.42
CA HIS A 72 4.14 16.62 3.98
C HIS A 72 4.73 15.26 3.66
N SER A 73 3.93 14.38 3.06
CA SER A 73 4.38 13.03 2.72
C SER A 73 4.73 12.90 1.25
N VAL A 74 5.88 12.27 0.97
CA VAL A 74 6.29 11.82 -0.37
C VAL A 74 6.09 10.33 -0.45
N PHE A 75 5.42 9.86 -1.50
CA PHE A 75 5.14 8.43 -1.66
C PHE A 75 5.88 7.82 -2.87
N ILE A 76 6.60 6.72 -2.65
CA ILE A 76 7.32 5.99 -3.72
C ILE A 76 6.88 4.53 -3.78
N PHE A 77 6.20 4.15 -4.89
CA PHE A 77 5.82 2.75 -5.19
C PHE A 77 6.85 2.05 -6.09
N ASN A 78 7.52 2.79 -6.98
CA ASN A 78 8.50 2.22 -7.90
C ASN A 78 9.89 2.32 -7.29
N THR A 79 10.45 1.18 -6.90
CA THR A 79 11.73 1.09 -6.19
C THR A 79 12.86 0.52 -7.05
N HIS A 80 12.63 0.27 -8.34
CA HIS A 80 13.68 -0.08 -9.30
C HIS A 80 14.41 1.17 -9.82
N LEU A 81 14.87 2.00 -8.88
CA LEU A 81 15.46 3.30 -9.14
C LEU A 81 16.86 3.37 -8.54
N ASP A 82 17.75 4.07 -9.24
CA ASP A 82 18.99 4.53 -8.63
C ASP A 82 18.71 5.73 -7.70
N PHE A 83 19.75 6.16 -6.99
CA PHE A 83 19.61 7.27 -6.03
C PHE A 83 19.26 8.61 -6.70
N ASN A 84 19.74 8.86 -7.92
CA ASN A 84 19.47 10.13 -8.61
C ASN A 84 18.00 10.22 -9.04
N ALA A 85 17.48 9.15 -9.63
CA ALA A 85 16.08 9.03 -9.99
C ALA A 85 15.17 9.10 -8.75
N LEU A 86 15.57 8.46 -7.64
CA LEU A 86 14.88 8.56 -6.36
C LEU A 86 14.82 10.01 -5.86
N LEU A 87 15.95 10.72 -5.87
CA LEU A 87 16.03 12.11 -5.44
C LEU A 87 15.19 13.06 -6.33
N GLN A 88 15.20 12.83 -7.64
CA GLN A 88 14.36 13.58 -8.59
C GLN A 88 12.87 13.36 -8.31
N LEU A 89 12.46 12.12 -8.00
CA LEU A 89 11.08 11.83 -7.63
C LEU A 89 10.68 12.56 -6.34
N ILE A 90 11.55 12.54 -5.32
CA ILE A 90 11.31 13.21 -4.05
C ILE A 90 11.10 14.71 -4.28
N LEU A 91 12.02 15.37 -4.97
CA LEU A 91 11.92 16.79 -5.26
C LEU A 91 10.67 17.13 -6.05
N ARG A 92 10.35 16.35 -7.08
CA ARG A 92 9.16 16.57 -7.93
C ARG A 92 7.87 16.45 -7.13
N ASP A 93 7.76 15.45 -6.24
CA ASP A 93 6.57 15.24 -5.40
C ASP A 93 6.40 16.36 -4.36
N LEU A 94 7.51 16.92 -3.87
CA LEU A 94 7.53 18.11 -3.02
C LEU A 94 7.27 19.43 -3.78
N GLY A 95 7.07 19.38 -5.11
CA GLY A 95 6.85 20.56 -5.95
C GLY A 95 8.12 21.38 -6.24
N LEU A 96 9.30 20.79 -6.07
CA LEU A 96 10.59 21.43 -6.29
C LEU A 96 11.12 21.17 -7.70
N ALA A 97 11.73 22.20 -8.30
CA ALA A 97 12.33 22.09 -9.63
C ALA A 97 13.55 21.15 -9.62
N THR A 98 13.63 20.28 -10.63
CA THR A 98 14.73 19.29 -10.79
C THR A 98 15.51 19.44 -12.08
N GLN A 99 15.02 20.22 -13.05
CA GLN A 99 15.66 20.37 -14.35
C GLN A 99 17.07 20.96 -14.20
N GLU A 100 18.02 20.38 -14.95
CA GLU A 100 19.43 20.80 -15.02
C GLU A 100 20.22 20.74 -13.69
N LYS A 101 19.62 20.20 -12.63
CA LYS A 101 20.29 20.07 -11.34
C LYS A 101 21.11 18.78 -11.28
N ASN A 102 22.38 18.93 -10.94
CA ASN A 102 23.19 17.79 -10.53
C ASN A 102 22.78 17.32 -9.12
N ARG A 103 23.32 16.17 -8.71
CA ARG A 103 23.00 15.55 -7.41
C ARG A 103 23.21 16.49 -6.21
N LEU A 104 24.29 17.27 -6.21
CA LEU A 104 24.59 18.19 -5.10
C LEU A 104 23.53 19.29 -5.01
N MET A 105 23.21 19.94 -6.14
CA MET A 105 22.18 20.97 -6.20
C MET A 105 20.80 20.44 -5.77
N MET A 106 20.48 19.20 -6.12
CA MET A 106 19.24 18.55 -5.68
C MET A 106 19.20 18.32 -4.17
N ILE A 107 20.32 17.90 -3.55
CA ILE A 107 20.41 17.73 -2.09
C ILE A 107 20.32 19.07 -1.37
N GLU A 108 20.98 20.11 -1.88
CA GLU A 108 20.92 21.47 -1.33
C GLU A 108 19.50 22.05 -1.38
N GLU A 109 18.81 21.86 -2.50
CA GLU A 109 17.40 22.25 -2.67
C GLU A 109 16.51 21.54 -1.64
N LEU A 110 16.67 20.22 -1.52
CA LEU A 110 15.92 19.43 -0.56
C LEU A 110 16.19 19.93 0.87
N ASN A 111 17.45 20.12 1.25
CA ASN A 111 17.81 20.59 2.59
C ASN A 111 17.17 21.95 2.91
N ARG A 112 17.24 22.91 1.98
CA ARG A 112 16.60 24.22 2.13
C ARG A 112 15.10 24.09 2.36
N TYR A 113 14.43 23.27 1.54
CA TYR A 113 13.00 23.00 1.70
C TYR A 113 12.68 22.38 3.06
N LEU A 114 13.44 21.37 3.48
CA LEU A 114 13.19 20.69 4.76
C LEU A 114 13.35 21.64 5.96
N ILE A 115 14.35 22.53 5.94
CA ILE A 115 14.53 23.56 6.97
C ILE A 115 13.35 24.54 6.97
N GLU A 116 12.86 24.94 5.79
CA GLU A 116 11.69 25.81 5.68
C GLU A 116 10.43 25.16 6.28
N GLN A 117 10.21 23.87 6.00
CA GLN A 117 9.10 23.12 6.60
C GLN A 117 9.25 23.01 8.12
N LEU A 118 10.46 22.73 8.62
CA LEU A 118 10.73 22.68 10.05
C LEU A 118 10.37 24.01 10.74
N ASN A 119 10.76 25.14 10.15
CA ASN A 119 10.46 26.47 10.69
C ASN A 119 8.94 26.77 10.71
N LYS A 120 8.16 26.12 9.85
CA LYS A 120 6.69 26.16 9.85
C LYS A 120 6.06 25.17 10.84
N GLY A 121 6.87 24.38 11.55
CA GLY A 121 6.40 23.30 12.42
C GLY A 121 5.91 22.07 11.65
N HIS A 122 6.21 21.98 10.35
CA HIS A 122 5.81 20.87 9.50
C HIS A 122 6.83 19.72 9.56
N ILE A 123 6.35 18.52 9.28
CA ILE A 123 7.15 17.29 9.22
C ILE A 123 7.19 16.83 7.76
N VAL A 124 8.35 16.38 7.28
CA VAL A 124 8.47 15.81 5.92
C VAL A 124 8.75 14.31 6.03
N ALA A 125 7.80 13.51 5.55
CA ALA A 125 7.85 12.06 5.64
C ALA A 125 8.02 11.41 4.26
N LEU A 126 9.07 10.61 4.10
CA LEU A 126 9.33 9.81 2.91
C LEU A 126 8.79 8.40 3.12
N LEU A 127 7.77 8.02 2.37
CA LEU A 127 7.10 6.72 2.50
C LEU A 127 7.43 5.86 1.27
N ILE A 128 8.22 4.82 1.47
CA ILE A 128 8.72 3.95 0.40
C ILE A 128 8.13 2.55 0.57
N ASP A 129 7.36 2.10 -0.41
CA ASP A 129 6.85 0.72 -0.48
C ASP A 129 7.76 -0.15 -1.36
N GLU A 130 7.72 -1.47 -1.17
CA GLU A 130 8.59 -2.44 -1.86
C GLU A 130 10.09 -2.09 -1.75
N ALA A 131 10.53 -1.59 -0.59
CA ALA A 131 11.90 -1.09 -0.37
C ALA A 131 13.00 -2.15 -0.52
N GLN A 132 12.67 -3.45 -0.48
CA GLN A 132 13.64 -4.52 -0.75
C GLN A 132 14.24 -4.43 -2.17
N ASN A 133 13.53 -3.81 -3.11
CA ASN A 133 13.96 -3.65 -4.50
C ASN A 133 14.92 -2.47 -4.71
N LEU A 134 15.05 -1.53 -3.76
CA LEU A 134 16.00 -0.42 -3.83
C LEU A 134 17.43 -0.95 -3.91
N SER A 135 18.31 -0.37 -4.73
CA SER A 135 19.73 -0.77 -4.73
C SER A 135 20.42 -0.46 -3.38
N ASP A 136 21.53 -1.16 -3.08
CA ASP A 136 22.34 -0.84 -1.90
C ASP A 136 22.85 0.61 -1.95
N GLU A 137 23.12 1.14 -3.16
CA GLU A 137 23.47 2.54 -3.38
C GLU A 137 22.33 3.50 -3.04
N ALA A 138 21.08 3.18 -3.44
CA ALA A 138 19.93 4.00 -3.11
C ALA A 138 19.65 4.03 -1.60
N LEU A 139 19.76 2.89 -0.92
CA LEU A 139 19.63 2.80 0.53
C LEU A 139 20.72 3.60 1.26
N GLU A 140 21.97 3.54 0.77
CA GLU A 140 23.06 4.35 1.30
C GLU A 140 22.84 5.85 1.04
N GLY A 141 22.30 6.21 -0.13
CA GLY A 141 21.87 7.57 -0.42
C GLY A 141 20.79 8.07 0.54
N LEU A 142 19.78 7.25 0.85
CA LEU A 142 18.76 7.57 1.87
C LEU A 142 19.40 7.76 3.25
N ARG A 143 20.38 6.93 3.62
CA ARG A 143 21.15 7.11 4.86
C ARG A 143 21.85 8.48 4.90
N LEU A 144 22.38 8.95 3.77
CA LEU A 144 23.00 10.26 3.66
C LEU A 144 21.98 11.39 3.81
N LEU A 145 20.81 11.28 3.15
CA LEU A 145 19.72 12.25 3.29
C LEU A 145 19.20 12.35 4.72
N SER A 146 19.20 11.25 5.47
CA SER A 146 18.82 11.25 6.89
C SER A 146 19.81 12.00 7.81
N ASN A 147 21.02 12.35 7.33
CA ASN A 147 21.92 13.25 8.06
C ASN A 147 21.57 14.72 7.84
N LEU A 148 20.58 15.04 7.02
CA LEU A 148 19.99 16.37 7.01
C LEU A 148 19.25 16.55 8.34
N GLU A 149 19.89 17.29 9.23
CA GLU A 149 19.40 17.57 10.58
C GLU A 149 19.87 18.96 11.02
N THR A 150 19.13 19.54 11.96
CA THR A 150 19.63 20.64 12.77
C THR A 150 20.34 20.06 14.00
N ASP A 151 21.01 20.91 14.79
CA ASP A 151 21.61 20.49 16.08
C ASP A 151 20.61 19.85 17.05
N LYS A 152 19.30 20.01 16.80
CA LYS A 152 18.23 19.57 17.69
C LYS A 152 17.30 18.53 17.09
N GLU A 153 17.13 18.52 15.76
CA GLU A 153 16.03 17.78 15.12
C GLU A 153 16.39 17.20 13.76
N LYS A 154 15.90 15.98 13.49
CA LYS A 154 15.94 15.32 12.18
C LYS A 154 14.95 15.98 11.22
N LEU A 155 15.41 16.26 10.00
CA LEU A 155 14.61 16.99 9.00
C LEU A 155 13.77 16.09 8.09
N LEU A 156 14.14 14.82 7.94
CA LEU A 156 13.47 13.87 7.04
C LEU A 156 13.18 12.55 7.78
N GLN A 157 11.92 12.17 7.83
CA GLN A 157 11.45 10.91 8.44
C GLN A 157 11.21 9.90 7.33
N THR A 158 11.91 8.76 7.33
CA THR A 158 11.80 7.76 6.27
C THR A 158 11.12 6.49 6.77
N VAL A 159 9.99 6.12 6.18
CA VAL A 159 9.31 4.85 6.37
C VAL A 159 9.67 3.93 5.21
N LEU A 160 10.38 2.83 5.52
CA LEU A 160 10.71 1.78 4.57
C LEU A 160 9.76 0.61 4.79
N MET A 161 8.91 0.33 3.82
CA MET A 161 8.00 -0.79 3.83
C MET A 161 8.44 -1.81 2.78
N GLY A 162 8.48 -3.08 3.16
CA GLY A 162 8.96 -4.13 2.26
C GLY A 162 8.65 -5.54 2.71
N GLN A 163 9.20 -6.49 1.97
CA GLN A 163 9.12 -7.91 2.28
C GLN A 163 10.23 -8.29 3.29
N PRO A 164 10.22 -9.48 3.92
CA PRO A 164 11.25 -9.88 4.89
C PRO A 164 12.69 -9.81 4.36
N GLU A 165 12.88 -9.91 3.04
CA GLU A 165 14.15 -9.71 2.34
C GLU A 165 14.77 -8.34 2.61
N LEU A 166 13.96 -7.32 2.94
CA LEU A 166 14.45 -6.01 3.34
C LEU A 166 15.28 -6.07 4.62
N GLU A 167 14.84 -6.84 5.63
CA GLU A 167 15.61 -7.03 6.86
C GLU A 167 16.94 -7.74 6.58
N GLY A 168 16.90 -8.80 5.77
CA GLY A 168 18.12 -9.50 5.33
C GLY A 168 19.07 -8.58 4.55
N LYS A 169 18.53 -7.65 3.78
CA LYS A 169 19.30 -6.64 3.04
C LYS A 169 19.92 -5.60 3.97
N LEU A 170 19.15 -5.03 4.90
CA LEU A 170 19.64 -4.07 5.90
C LEU A 170 20.70 -4.68 6.83
N ALA A 171 20.64 -5.99 7.08
CA ALA A 171 21.65 -6.71 7.87
C ALA A 171 23.01 -6.87 7.15
N ARG A 172 23.12 -6.57 5.86
CA ARG A 172 24.38 -6.68 5.11
C ARG A 172 25.44 -5.72 5.66
N PRO A 173 26.74 -6.11 5.68
CA PRO A 173 27.80 -5.26 6.22
C PRO A 173 27.87 -3.84 5.63
N ARG A 174 27.60 -3.69 4.33
CA ARG A 174 27.59 -2.40 3.63
C ARG A 174 26.49 -1.45 4.10
N LEU A 175 25.37 -1.98 4.61
CA LEU A 175 24.23 -1.20 5.08
C LEU A 175 24.14 -1.14 6.61
N ARG A 176 25.16 -1.63 7.33
CA ARG A 176 25.21 -1.63 8.79
C ARG A 176 24.95 -0.24 9.38
N GLN A 177 25.48 0.82 8.75
CA GLN A 177 25.30 2.20 9.21
C GLN A 177 23.88 2.73 9.03
N LEU A 178 23.16 2.25 8.01
CA LEU A 178 21.73 2.55 7.83
C LEU A 178 20.92 1.78 8.85
N ASN A 179 21.18 0.48 9.00
CA ASN A 179 20.45 -0.38 9.93
C ASN A 179 20.55 0.11 11.39
N GLN A 180 21.71 0.63 11.80
CA GLN A 180 21.89 1.25 13.12
C GLN A 180 21.08 2.55 13.33
N ARG A 181 20.61 3.19 12.25
CA ARG A 181 19.75 4.38 12.31
C ARG A 181 18.27 4.04 12.30
N VAL A 182 17.89 2.78 12.08
CA VAL A 182 16.50 2.33 12.17
C VAL A 182 16.08 2.38 13.63
N ALA A 183 15.19 3.32 13.94
CA ALA A 183 14.73 3.53 15.31
C ALA A 183 13.62 2.55 15.69
N LEU A 184 12.84 2.11 14.69
CA LEU A 184 11.66 1.28 14.88
C LEU A 184 11.63 0.19 13.80
N HIS A 185 11.50 -1.06 14.24
CA HIS A 185 11.23 -2.21 13.39
C HIS A 185 9.86 -2.77 13.75
N CYS A 186 9.02 -2.99 12.75
CA CYS A 186 7.71 -3.62 12.92
C CYS A 186 7.51 -4.71 11.88
N GLN A 187 6.80 -5.75 12.26
CA GLN A 187 6.41 -6.82 11.36
C GLN A 187 4.89 -6.88 11.24
N LEU A 188 4.38 -6.73 10.03
CA LEU A 188 2.99 -6.98 9.70
C LEU A 188 2.82 -8.48 9.46
N ALA A 189 2.35 -9.18 10.50
CA ALA A 189 2.14 -10.62 10.45
C ALA A 189 0.85 -10.98 9.67
N PRO A 190 0.78 -12.19 9.09
CA PRO A 190 -0.48 -12.77 8.62
C PRO A 190 -1.52 -12.83 9.74
N LEU A 191 -2.79 -12.91 9.35
CA LEU A 191 -3.89 -13.14 10.30
C LEU A 191 -3.73 -14.51 10.96
N ASN A 192 -3.99 -14.60 12.26
CA ASN A 192 -4.06 -15.89 12.90
C ASN A 192 -5.33 -16.66 12.46
N GLY A 193 -5.39 -17.96 12.73
CA GLY A 193 -6.53 -18.79 12.33
C GLY A 193 -7.89 -18.31 12.87
N SER A 194 -7.92 -17.73 14.08
CA SER A 194 -9.16 -17.19 14.67
C SER A 194 -9.58 -15.83 14.08
N GLU A 195 -8.70 -15.13 13.38
CA GLU A 195 -8.97 -13.86 12.70
C GLU A 195 -9.50 -14.06 11.26
N VAL A 196 -9.35 -15.24 10.67
CA VAL A 196 -9.78 -15.51 9.28
C VAL A 196 -11.29 -15.41 9.11
N ALA A 197 -12.08 -16.03 10.00
CA ALA A 197 -13.54 -15.93 9.95
C ALA A 197 -14.04 -14.47 10.13
N PRO A 198 -13.58 -13.74 11.18
CA PRO A 198 -13.88 -12.32 11.33
C PRO A 198 -13.53 -11.47 10.11
N TYR A 199 -12.37 -11.72 9.48
CA TYR A 199 -11.94 -11.04 8.27
C TYR A 199 -12.90 -11.27 7.09
N ILE A 200 -13.27 -12.53 6.84
CA ILE A 200 -14.22 -12.91 5.78
C ILE A 200 -15.57 -12.25 6.02
N ASN A 201 -16.10 -12.33 7.24
CA ASN A 201 -17.38 -11.72 7.60
C ASN A 201 -17.35 -10.19 7.44
N PHE A 202 -16.26 -9.55 7.84
CA PHE A 202 -16.07 -8.11 7.66
C PHE A 202 -16.13 -7.72 6.17
N ARG A 203 -15.43 -8.46 5.30
CA ARG A 203 -15.44 -8.23 3.85
C ARG A 203 -16.83 -8.42 3.24
N LEU A 204 -17.55 -9.48 3.65
CA LEU A 204 -18.92 -9.72 3.21
C LEU A 204 -19.87 -8.58 3.61
N LYS A 205 -19.81 -8.14 4.87
CA LYS A 205 -20.60 -6.99 5.36
C LYS A 205 -20.28 -5.70 4.62
N ALA A 206 -19.00 -5.44 4.34
CA ALA A 206 -18.58 -4.27 3.56
C ALA A 206 -19.15 -4.27 2.13
N ALA A 207 -19.41 -5.46 1.55
CA ALA A 207 -20.09 -5.62 0.26
C ALA A 207 -21.64 -5.61 0.35
N GLY A 208 -22.19 -5.30 1.53
CA GLY A 208 -23.63 -5.23 1.78
C GLY A 208 -24.30 -6.56 2.11
N TYR A 209 -23.54 -7.63 2.36
CA TYR A 209 -24.10 -8.92 2.75
C TYR A 209 -24.49 -8.95 4.23
N ASN A 210 -25.77 -9.23 4.50
CA ASN A 210 -26.33 -9.37 5.85
C ASN A 210 -27.07 -10.71 6.07
N GLY A 211 -26.82 -11.69 5.19
CA GLY A 211 -27.46 -13.00 5.26
C GLY A 211 -26.78 -13.96 6.25
N GLU A 212 -27.19 -15.22 6.22
CA GLU A 212 -26.55 -16.29 7.00
C GLU A 212 -25.10 -16.55 6.58
N ASP A 213 -24.34 -17.26 7.40
CA ASP A 213 -22.96 -17.63 7.07
C ASP A 213 -22.88 -18.38 5.73
N LEU A 214 -22.13 -17.80 4.79
CA LEU A 214 -21.89 -18.37 3.46
C LEU A 214 -20.81 -19.44 3.48
N PHE A 215 -19.87 -19.36 4.42
CA PHE A 215 -18.77 -20.31 4.57
C PHE A 215 -19.03 -21.11 5.85
N ASP A 216 -19.08 -22.44 5.73
CA ASP A 216 -19.18 -23.27 6.92
C ASP A 216 -17.85 -23.32 7.70
N ALA A 217 -17.89 -23.89 8.91
CA ALA A 217 -16.72 -23.98 9.77
C ALA A 217 -15.55 -24.75 9.11
N GLY A 218 -15.86 -25.79 8.32
CA GLY A 218 -14.84 -26.57 7.61
C GLY A 218 -14.19 -25.80 6.48
N ALA A 219 -14.96 -24.97 5.77
CA ALA A 219 -14.46 -24.06 4.75
C ALA A 219 -13.54 -22.99 5.38
N ILE A 220 -13.93 -22.37 6.49
CA ILE A 220 -13.10 -21.40 7.21
C ILE A 220 -11.77 -22.03 7.65
N GLU A 221 -11.80 -23.23 8.20
CA GLU A 221 -10.59 -23.95 8.61
C GLU A 221 -9.64 -24.19 7.42
N GLN A 222 -10.17 -24.67 6.29
CA GLN A 222 -9.35 -24.87 5.09
C GLN A 222 -8.85 -23.55 4.50
N ILE A 223 -9.65 -22.49 4.51
CA ILE A 223 -9.20 -21.16 4.06
C ILE A 223 -8.04 -20.69 4.93
N ALA A 224 -8.14 -20.81 6.26
CA ALA A 224 -7.06 -20.45 7.17
C ALA A 224 -5.79 -21.27 6.90
N LEU A 225 -5.93 -22.58 6.66
CA LEU A 225 -4.83 -23.49 6.36
C LEU A 225 -4.12 -23.15 5.04
N TYR A 226 -4.87 -23.05 3.93
CA TYR A 226 -4.31 -22.81 2.59
C TYR A 226 -3.80 -21.38 2.40
N SER A 227 -4.47 -20.39 3.00
CA SER A 227 -4.02 -18.99 2.93
C SER A 227 -2.86 -18.68 3.86
N LYS A 228 -2.64 -19.50 4.89
CA LYS A 228 -1.73 -19.23 6.01
C LYS A 228 -2.03 -17.88 6.69
N GLY A 229 -3.29 -17.44 6.64
CA GLY A 229 -3.72 -16.16 7.17
C GLY A 229 -3.37 -14.95 6.31
N ILE A 230 -2.82 -15.12 5.10
CA ILE A 230 -2.47 -14.00 4.22
C ILE A 230 -3.76 -13.42 3.60
N PRO A 231 -4.14 -12.16 3.89
CA PRO A 231 -5.37 -11.54 3.39
C PRO A 231 -5.57 -11.67 1.89
N ARG A 232 -4.54 -11.41 1.09
CA ARG A 232 -4.63 -11.56 -0.39
C ARG A 232 -4.98 -12.98 -0.82
N LEU A 233 -4.41 -14.01 -0.16
CA LEU A 233 -4.73 -15.39 -0.48
C LEU A 233 -6.13 -15.77 0.01
N ILE A 234 -6.54 -15.31 1.20
CA ILE A 234 -7.92 -15.48 1.69
C ILE A 234 -8.90 -14.94 0.64
N ASN A 235 -8.63 -13.74 0.12
CA ASN A 235 -9.47 -13.10 -0.89
C ASN A 235 -9.57 -13.91 -2.18
N ILE A 236 -8.43 -14.37 -2.71
CA ILE A 236 -8.40 -15.19 -3.91
C ILE A 236 -9.17 -16.49 -3.71
N ILE A 237 -8.95 -17.19 -2.59
CA ILE A 237 -9.65 -18.45 -2.29
C ILE A 237 -11.16 -18.21 -2.16
N CYS A 238 -11.58 -17.18 -1.42
CA CYS A 238 -13.00 -16.89 -1.21
C CYS A 238 -13.70 -16.46 -2.52
N ASP A 239 -13.05 -15.67 -3.37
CA ASP A 239 -13.60 -15.24 -4.65
C ASP A 239 -13.85 -16.44 -5.59
N ASN A 240 -12.84 -17.32 -5.72
CA ASN A 240 -12.97 -18.54 -6.53
C ASN A 240 -13.99 -19.52 -5.92
N ALA A 241 -14.04 -19.65 -4.60
CA ALA A 241 -15.00 -20.53 -3.93
C ALA A 241 -16.46 -20.08 -4.13
N LEU A 242 -16.72 -18.76 -4.07
CA LEU A 242 -18.04 -18.21 -4.38
C LEU A 242 -18.39 -18.39 -5.86
N LEU A 243 -17.42 -18.28 -6.76
CA LEU A 243 -17.62 -18.54 -8.18
C LEU A 243 -17.97 -20.02 -8.44
N ASN A 244 -17.29 -20.97 -7.80
CA ASN A 244 -17.57 -22.41 -7.92
C ASN A 244 -18.93 -22.77 -7.31
N ALA A 245 -19.26 -22.23 -6.12
CA ALA A 245 -20.57 -22.41 -5.50
C ALA A 245 -21.69 -21.87 -6.40
N TYR A 246 -21.49 -20.71 -7.03
CA TYR A 246 -22.42 -20.18 -8.03
C TYR A 246 -22.56 -21.10 -9.25
N GLY A 247 -21.45 -21.59 -9.80
CA GLY A 247 -21.44 -22.50 -10.95
C GLY A 247 -22.16 -23.82 -10.70
N THR A 248 -22.18 -24.29 -9.44
CA THR A 248 -22.86 -25.52 -8.99
C THR A 248 -24.20 -25.26 -8.32
N SER A 249 -24.72 -24.02 -8.36
CA SER A 249 -25.99 -23.62 -7.73
C SER A 249 -26.08 -23.91 -6.22
N GLN A 250 -24.94 -23.91 -5.52
CA GLN A 250 -24.88 -24.05 -4.07
C GLN A 250 -25.06 -22.68 -3.39
N LYS A 251 -25.75 -22.66 -2.25
CA LYS A 251 -25.96 -21.42 -1.46
C LYS A 251 -24.90 -21.19 -0.39
N ARG A 252 -24.08 -22.21 -0.11
CA ARG A 252 -23.00 -22.20 0.88
C ARG A 252 -21.75 -22.79 0.27
N VAL A 253 -20.62 -22.33 0.79
CA VAL A 253 -19.28 -22.82 0.49
C VAL A 253 -18.88 -23.78 1.59
N ALA A 254 -18.79 -25.06 1.23
CA ALA A 254 -18.34 -26.13 2.10
C ALA A 254 -16.84 -26.41 1.91
N ARG A 255 -16.31 -27.25 2.81
CA ARG A 255 -14.91 -27.69 2.81
C ARG A 255 -14.44 -28.20 1.44
N GLU A 256 -15.28 -28.97 0.75
CA GLU A 256 -14.95 -29.63 -0.50
C GLU A 256 -14.64 -28.62 -1.62
N ILE A 257 -15.41 -27.53 -1.68
CA ILE A 257 -15.18 -26.44 -2.64
C ILE A 257 -13.83 -25.77 -2.38
N ILE A 258 -13.46 -25.57 -1.10
CA ILE A 258 -12.17 -24.97 -0.78
C ILE A 258 -11.00 -25.87 -1.19
N ASN A 259 -11.13 -27.18 -1.01
CA ASN A 259 -10.09 -28.12 -1.43
C ASN A 259 -9.92 -28.15 -2.95
N GLU A 260 -11.03 -28.11 -3.70
CA GLU A 260 -11.02 -28.00 -5.17
C GLU A 260 -10.33 -26.71 -5.61
N VAL A 261 -10.75 -25.56 -5.07
CA VAL A 261 -10.14 -24.26 -5.35
C VAL A 261 -8.65 -24.25 -4.99
N ALA A 262 -8.26 -24.82 -3.86
CA ALA A 262 -6.87 -24.90 -3.45
C ALA A 262 -6.03 -25.75 -4.42
N SER A 263 -6.59 -26.85 -4.93
CA SER A 263 -5.97 -27.68 -5.95
C SER A 263 -5.79 -26.91 -7.27
N ASP A 264 -6.84 -26.21 -7.73
CA ASP A 264 -6.81 -25.42 -8.97
C ASP A 264 -5.78 -24.29 -8.91
N LEU A 265 -5.71 -23.62 -7.75
CA LEU A 265 -4.72 -22.58 -7.45
C LEU A 265 -3.33 -23.13 -7.11
N ARG A 266 -3.16 -24.47 -7.09
CA ARG A 266 -1.91 -25.17 -6.75
C ARG A 266 -1.33 -24.77 -5.38
N LEU A 267 -2.20 -24.48 -4.41
CA LEU A 267 -1.83 -24.11 -3.05
C LEU A 267 -1.38 -25.36 -2.29
N LYS A 268 -0.12 -25.37 -1.82
CA LYS A 268 0.44 -26.48 -1.05
C LYS A 268 0.25 -26.24 0.44
N THR A 269 -0.33 -27.22 1.13
CA THR A 269 -0.23 -27.38 2.59
C THR A 269 1.00 -28.20 2.88
N GLN A 270 2.18 -27.59 2.97
CA GLN A 270 3.31 -28.32 3.52
C GLN A 270 3.17 -28.38 5.04
N PRO A 271 3.22 -29.56 5.66
CA PRO A 271 4.01 -29.78 6.85
C PRO A 271 5.38 -30.29 6.38
N GLU A 272 6.33 -29.41 6.03
CA GLU A 272 7.73 -29.82 6.01
C GLU A 272 8.22 -29.88 7.46
N ALA A 273 7.93 -31.01 8.11
CA ALA A 273 8.81 -31.47 9.17
C ALA A 273 10.17 -31.72 8.50
N VAL A 274 11.11 -30.81 8.72
CA VAL A 274 12.53 -31.13 8.55
C VAL A 274 12.80 -32.24 9.56
N SER A 275 12.74 -33.48 9.10
CA SER A 275 13.36 -34.61 9.78
C SER A 275 14.86 -34.33 9.77
N VAL A 276 15.32 -33.65 10.82
CA VAL A 276 16.73 -33.64 11.17
C VAL A 276 17.07 -35.08 11.52
N ASN A 277 17.58 -35.81 10.53
CA ASN A 277 18.19 -37.10 10.74
C ASN A 277 19.50 -36.83 11.48
N VAL A 278 19.43 -36.68 12.81
CA VAL A 278 20.63 -36.64 13.65
C VAL A 278 21.20 -38.06 13.63
N PRO A 279 22.41 -38.29 13.07
CA PRO A 279 23.05 -39.59 13.20
C PRO A 279 23.28 -39.85 14.68
N ALA A 280 22.85 -41.00 15.18
CA ALA A 280 23.11 -41.44 16.53
C ALA A 280 24.62 -41.49 16.77
N MET A 281 25.15 -40.55 17.55
CA MET A 281 26.53 -40.56 18.00
C MET A 281 26.67 -41.62 19.08
N GLN A 282 27.24 -42.77 18.72
CA GLN A 282 27.63 -43.81 19.66
C GLN A 282 28.80 -43.31 20.50
N VAL A 283 28.59 -43.18 21.81
CA VAL A 283 29.66 -42.92 22.77
C VAL A 283 30.43 -44.23 23.00
N PRO A 284 31.76 -44.29 22.85
CA PRO A 284 32.52 -45.48 23.17
C PRO A 284 32.59 -45.66 24.68
N VAL A 285 32.24 -46.85 25.15
CA VAL A 285 32.53 -47.32 26.51
C VAL A 285 33.96 -47.81 26.52
N THR A 286 34.84 -47.14 27.26
CA THR A 286 36.18 -47.66 27.60
C THR A 286 36.30 -47.76 29.11
N GLY A 287 36.64 -48.96 29.58
CA GLY A 287 36.54 -49.37 30.98
C GLY A 287 37.73 -49.02 31.87
N ALA A 288 37.41 -49.12 33.16
CA ALA A 288 38.19 -49.63 34.30
C ALA A 288 39.57 -49.03 34.62
N THR A 289 39.69 -48.39 35.80
CA THR A 289 40.59 -48.90 36.87
C THR A 289 40.16 -48.40 38.27
N GLN A 290 40.39 -49.28 39.25
CA GLN A 290 40.32 -49.24 40.73
C GLN A 290 41.03 -48.01 41.36
N GLU A 291 40.96 -47.64 42.64
CA GLU A 291 40.38 -48.11 43.92
C GLU A 291 40.53 -46.94 44.93
N ASP A 292 39.84 -47.07 46.06
CA ASP A 292 40.33 -46.73 47.41
C ASP A 292 39.61 -45.62 48.25
N GLN A 293 39.60 -45.92 49.54
CA GLN A 293 38.61 -45.61 50.58
C GLN A 293 38.82 -44.25 51.30
N ARG A 294 37.72 -43.67 51.81
CA ARG A 294 37.45 -43.29 53.23
C ARG A 294 36.65 -41.99 53.43
N THR A 295 35.63 -42.13 54.30
CA THR A 295 35.07 -41.16 55.27
C THR A 295 34.24 -39.94 54.82
N ALA A 296 32.97 -39.94 55.27
CA ALA A 296 32.03 -38.81 55.41
C ALA A 296 32.50 -37.81 56.52
N PRO A 297 31.89 -36.61 56.78
CA PRO A 297 30.50 -36.23 56.47
C PRO A 297 30.19 -34.78 56.05
N ALA A 298 28.95 -34.62 55.57
CA ALA A 298 28.02 -33.48 55.64
C ALA A 298 28.56 -32.03 55.59
N HIS A 299 28.26 -31.33 54.47
CA HIS A 299 27.63 -30.01 54.54
C HIS A 299 27.00 -29.60 53.18
N ARG A 300 25.66 -29.49 53.19
CA ARG A 300 24.85 -28.38 52.67
C ARG A 300 25.31 -27.72 51.34
N LEU A 301 24.55 -27.95 50.27
CA LEU A 301 23.87 -26.95 49.41
C LEU A 301 23.29 -27.64 48.16
N GLN A 302 21.96 -27.73 48.11
CA GLN A 302 21.23 -28.12 46.91
C GLN A 302 21.39 -27.05 45.83
N SER A 303 22.04 -27.42 44.73
CA SER A 303 21.94 -26.75 43.45
C SER A 303 20.64 -27.16 42.76
N GLN A 304 19.64 -26.29 42.78
CA GLN A 304 18.60 -26.31 41.74
C GLN A 304 18.88 -25.17 40.77
N SER A 305 19.60 -25.53 39.70
CA SER A 305 19.66 -24.76 38.48
C SER A 305 18.39 -25.03 37.65
N ASN A 306 17.89 -23.96 37.03
CA ASN A 306 17.09 -23.94 35.81
C ASN A 306 15.62 -24.41 35.88
N ARG A 307 14.77 -23.58 36.50
CA ARG A 307 13.37 -23.36 36.06
C ARG A 307 12.96 -21.90 36.19
N ALA A 308 13.54 -21.00 35.38
CA ALA A 308 13.04 -19.63 35.24
C ALA A 308 13.53 -18.97 33.94
N ALA A 309 12.98 -19.38 32.78
CA ALA A 309 13.20 -18.66 31.53
C ALA A 309 12.05 -18.90 30.52
N ARG A 310 10.79 -18.77 30.95
CA ARG A 310 9.63 -18.73 30.03
C ARG A 310 8.48 -17.85 30.56
N VAL A 311 8.77 -16.66 31.08
CA VAL A 311 7.75 -15.60 31.31
C VAL A 311 8.44 -14.22 31.25
N ARG A 312 8.89 -13.75 30.08
CA ARG A 312 9.38 -12.35 29.89
C ARG A 312 9.19 -11.80 28.46
N ILE A 313 8.09 -12.11 27.79
CA ILE A 313 7.74 -11.46 26.50
C ILE A 313 6.38 -10.74 26.56
N ALA A 314 5.50 -11.05 27.52
CA ALA A 314 4.23 -10.32 27.68
C ALA A 314 4.35 -9.01 28.50
N SER A 315 5.46 -8.77 29.19
CA SER A 315 5.61 -7.62 30.11
C SER A 315 6.21 -6.37 29.46
N LEU A 316 6.93 -6.49 28.33
CA LEU A 316 7.51 -5.32 27.64
C LEU A 316 6.47 -4.58 26.79
N SER A 317 5.55 -5.29 26.14
CA SER A 317 4.45 -4.69 25.36
C SER A 317 3.46 -3.93 26.26
N ALA A 318 3.17 -4.48 27.45
CA ALA A 318 2.33 -3.82 28.45
C ALA A 318 3.02 -2.59 29.07
N LEU A 319 4.35 -2.63 29.27
CA LEU A 319 5.12 -1.50 29.76
C LEU A 319 5.22 -0.39 28.70
N LEU A 320 5.32 -0.73 27.42
CA LEU A 320 5.28 0.22 26.31
C LEU A 320 3.89 0.87 26.19
N LEU A 321 2.80 0.09 26.29
CA LEU A 321 1.43 0.63 26.33
C LEU A 321 1.18 1.52 27.56
N LEU A 322 1.77 1.19 28.72
CA LEU A 322 1.70 2.01 29.93
C LEU A 322 2.55 3.30 29.81
N LEU A 323 3.72 3.24 29.17
CA LEU A 323 4.55 4.42 28.92
C LEU A 323 3.91 5.35 27.89
N VAL A 324 3.32 4.81 26.82
CA VAL A 324 2.49 5.56 25.88
C VAL A 324 1.29 6.17 26.63
N GLY A 325 0.56 5.40 27.44
CA GLY A 325 -0.55 5.92 28.25
C GLY A 325 -0.16 7.00 29.27
N ALA A 326 1.01 6.90 29.91
CA ALA A 326 1.48 7.84 30.91
C ALA A 326 1.99 9.17 30.31
N VAL A 327 2.66 9.11 29.15
CA VAL A 327 3.06 10.32 28.40
C VAL A 327 1.81 11.04 27.84
N PHE A 328 0.77 10.27 27.45
CA PHE A 328 -0.53 10.82 27.04
C PHE A 328 -1.32 11.48 28.18
N SER A 329 -1.06 11.16 29.46
CA SER A 329 -1.73 11.83 30.58
C SER A 329 -1.19 13.23 30.86
N GLN A 330 -0.01 13.60 30.34
CA GLN A 330 0.61 14.91 30.60
C GLN A 330 0.58 15.88 29.41
N SER A 331 0.20 15.43 28.21
CA SER A 331 0.06 16.29 27.03
C SER A 331 -1.33 16.14 26.41
N MET A 332 -2.15 17.18 26.52
CA MET A 332 -3.47 17.25 25.90
C MET A 332 -3.40 17.02 24.39
N VAL A 333 -3.99 15.92 23.90
CA VAL A 333 -4.39 15.72 22.50
C VAL A 333 -5.92 15.55 22.48
N PRO A 334 -6.71 16.49 21.92
CA PRO A 334 -8.17 16.41 21.95
C PRO A 334 -8.80 15.29 21.09
N ASN A 335 -8.05 14.62 20.21
CA ASN A 335 -8.65 13.88 19.08
C ASN A 335 -8.62 12.34 19.12
N LEU A 336 -7.99 11.70 20.12
CA LEU A 336 -7.99 10.22 20.17
C LEU A 336 -9.37 9.62 20.51
N LYS A 337 -10.21 10.36 21.26
CA LYS A 337 -11.59 9.95 21.59
C LYS A 337 -12.53 9.96 20.38
N ASN A 338 -12.31 10.86 19.42
CA ASN A 338 -13.11 10.91 18.19
C ASN A 338 -12.82 9.73 17.24
N PHE A 339 -11.67 9.08 17.40
CA PHE A 339 -11.24 7.98 16.53
C PHE A 339 -11.62 6.59 17.08
N LEU A 340 -11.72 6.41 18.40
CA LEU A 340 -12.03 5.11 19.03
C LEU A 340 -13.52 4.88 19.33
N GLY A 341 -14.42 5.81 18.98
CA GLY A 341 -15.85 5.57 19.14
C GLY A 341 -16.78 6.61 18.53
N SER A 342 -17.37 6.28 17.38
CA SER A 342 -18.80 6.51 17.15
C SER A 342 -19.32 5.49 16.13
N ARG A 343 -20.39 4.79 16.54
CA ARG A 343 -21.19 3.93 15.68
C ARG A 343 -21.86 4.79 14.61
N SER A 344 -21.88 4.28 13.38
CA SER A 344 -22.93 4.43 12.37
C SER A 344 -23.98 5.52 12.62
N GLU A 345 -23.85 6.66 11.94
CA GLU A 345 -25.00 7.43 11.42
C GLU A 345 -24.50 8.42 10.36
N TYR A 346 -24.81 8.14 9.09
CA TYR A 346 -24.64 9.11 8.01
C TYR A 346 -25.96 9.88 7.83
N PRO A 347 -25.95 11.22 7.77
CA PRO A 347 -27.16 11.98 7.47
C PRO A 347 -27.49 11.90 5.96
N LYS A 348 -28.79 11.78 5.66
CA LYS A 348 -29.37 11.80 4.30
C LYS A 348 -29.19 13.18 3.63
N PRO A 349 -29.05 13.26 2.30
CA PRO A 349 -29.07 14.54 1.60
C PRO A 349 -30.52 14.93 1.26
N GLU A 350 -31.00 16.03 1.84
CA GLU A 350 -32.21 16.72 1.40
C GLU A 350 -31.92 18.16 0.97
N ALA A 351 -32.73 18.59 0.00
CA ALA A 351 -33.02 19.95 -0.47
C ALA A 351 -32.00 20.64 -1.40
N ARG A 352 -32.33 20.52 -2.70
CA ARG A 352 -31.96 21.42 -3.81
C ARG A 352 -32.26 22.89 -3.46
N LEU A 353 -31.30 23.78 -3.72
CA LEU A 353 -31.55 25.18 -4.03
C LEU A 353 -31.29 25.39 -5.52
N GLN A 354 -32.38 25.60 -6.26
CA GLN A 354 -32.36 26.07 -7.64
C GLN A 354 -31.95 27.54 -7.64
N VAL A 355 -30.96 27.89 -8.47
CA VAL A 355 -30.83 29.26 -8.98
C VAL A 355 -30.81 29.17 -10.50
N SER A 356 -31.93 29.57 -11.07
CA SER A 356 -32.17 29.81 -12.49
C SER A 356 -31.38 31.03 -12.97
N PHE A 357 -30.71 30.93 -14.13
CA PHE A 357 -30.63 32.07 -15.05
C PHE A 357 -30.74 31.61 -16.50
N SER A 358 -31.76 32.17 -17.11
CA SER A 358 -32.17 32.16 -18.51
C SER A 358 -31.22 32.95 -19.43
N ARG A 359 -30.95 32.42 -20.64
CA ARG A 359 -31.20 33.07 -21.95
C ARG A 359 -30.66 32.23 -23.13
N SER A 360 -31.40 32.29 -24.22
CA SER A 360 -31.16 31.89 -25.63
C SER A 360 -31.39 33.16 -26.49
N PRO A 361 -31.26 33.16 -27.85
CA PRO A 361 -30.44 32.38 -28.81
C PRO A 361 -29.87 33.30 -29.95
N GLU A 362 -29.58 32.71 -31.14
CA GLU A 362 -29.33 33.30 -32.49
C GLU A 362 -27.85 33.51 -32.87
N ASP A 363 -27.36 33.26 -34.09
CA ASP A 363 -27.80 32.55 -35.31
C ASP A 363 -26.59 32.50 -36.28
N LEU A 364 -26.73 31.77 -37.40
CA LEU A 364 -25.99 31.85 -38.68
C LEU A 364 -24.91 30.77 -38.99
N LEU A 365 -25.39 29.74 -39.69
CA LEU A 365 -24.76 28.98 -40.80
C LEU A 365 -24.40 29.93 -42.00
N PRO A 366 -23.54 29.57 -43.00
CA PRO A 366 -23.66 28.32 -43.79
C PRO A 366 -22.42 27.68 -44.46
N ASN A 367 -22.62 26.39 -44.80
CA ASN A 367 -22.21 25.55 -45.96
C ASN A 367 -20.87 25.79 -46.69
N GLU A 368 -20.12 24.69 -46.93
CA GLU A 368 -20.02 24.00 -48.24
C GLU A 368 -19.11 22.74 -48.18
N GLU A 369 -19.58 21.61 -48.74
CA GLU A 369 -18.79 20.44 -49.18
C GLU A 369 -18.63 20.51 -50.71
N PRO A 370 -17.57 19.92 -51.32
CA PRO A 370 -17.76 18.61 -51.97
C PRO A 370 -16.53 17.66 -52.10
N ARG A 371 -16.84 16.35 -51.97
CA ARG A 371 -16.48 15.18 -52.84
C ARG A 371 -15.03 14.66 -53.03
N GLU A 372 -14.82 13.46 -52.46
CA GLU A 372 -14.24 12.18 -52.98
C GLU A 372 -13.18 12.12 -54.11
N ALA A 373 -12.09 11.35 -53.88
CA ALA A 373 -11.67 10.19 -54.71
C ALA A 373 -10.45 9.42 -54.13
N ASN A 374 -10.46 8.09 -54.32
CA ASN A 374 -9.58 7.03 -53.79
C ASN A 374 -8.18 6.89 -54.43
N MET A 375 -7.18 6.37 -53.68
CA MET A 375 -6.35 5.19 -54.06
C MET A 375 -5.28 4.78 -53.01
N ASN A 376 -5.11 3.46 -52.85
CA ASN A 376 -4.25 2.75 -51.90
C ASN A 376 -2.75 2.69 -52.29
N LEU A 377 -1.84 2.65 -51.29
CA LEU A 377 -0.87 1.55 -50.99
C LEU A 377 0.40 2.04 -50.23
N GLU A 378 0.56 1.51 -49.01
CA GLU A 378 1.79 1.10 -48.30
C GLU A 378 3.01 2.04 -48.13
N ARG A 379 3.22 2.51 -46.88
CA ARG A 379 4.40 2.25 -46.01
C ARG A 379 4.39 3.17 -44.77
N ASN A 380 4.57 2.61 -43.58
CA ASN A 380 4.93 3.31 -42.33
C ASN A 380 6.49 3.34 -42.22
N PRO A 381 7.17 4.17 -41.40
CA PRO A 381 6.68 5.10 -40.38
C PRO A 381 7.35 6.50 -40.33
N SER A 382 6.63 7.50 -39.80
CA SER A 382 7.13 8.53 -38.85
C SER A 382 6.01 9.55 -38.56
N PRO A 383 5.83 10.01 -37.32
CA PRO A 383 4.71 10.88 -36.96
C PRO A 383 5.06 12.34 -37.26
N THR A 384 4.34 12.95 -38.21
CA THR A 384 4.23 14.41 -38.32
C THR A 384 2.75 14.74 -38.30
N SER A 385 2.32 15.40 -37.22
CA SER A 385 0.93 15.82 -37.02
C SER A 385 0.49 16.82 -38.09
N PRO A 386 -0.82 16.87 -38.36
CA PRO A 386 -1.49 18.16 -38.44
C PRO A 386 -2.60 18.27 -37.38
N ILE A 387 -2.64 19.45 -36.75
CA ILE A 387 -3.73 19.95 -35.92
C ILE A 387 -4.90 20.29 -36.86
N THR A 388 -6.12 19.81 -36.59
CA THR A 388 -7.34 20.28 -37.27
C THR A 388 -8.54 20.27 -36.31
N ALA A 389 -9.38 21.28 -36.48
CA ALA A 389 -10.42 21.76 -35.59
C ALA A 389 -11.73 20.97 -35.67
N ALA A 390 -11.99 20.15 -34.67
CA ALA A 390 -13.31 19.77 -34.14
C ALA A 390 -13.05 18.71 -33.05
N GLY A 391 -13.69 18.80 -31.88
CA GLY A 391 -13.55 17.76 -30.86
C GLY A 391 -13.91 16.39 -31.43
N GLN A 392 -13.08 15.37 -31.19
CA GLN A 392 -13.28 14.02 -31.74
C GLN A 392 -14.01 13.14 -30.73
N GLU A 393 -15.09 12.45 -31.12
CA GLU A 393 -15.66 11.39 -30.28
C GLU A 393 -14.80 10.12 -30.33
N TYR A 394 -14.50 9.58 -29.15
CA TYR A 394 -13.75 8.34 -28.97
C TYR A 394 -14.60 7.29 -28.27
N THR A 395 -14.57 6.06 -28.78
CA THR A 395 -15.19 4.91 -28.11
C THR A 395 -14.14 4.19 -27.26
N VAL A 396 -14.35 4.17 -25.95
CA VAL A 396 -13.44 3.60 -24.96
C VAL A 396 -13.19 2.12 -25.23
N LYS A 397 -11.92 1.72 -25.29
CA LYS A 397 -11.48 0.34 -25.47
C LYS A 397 -10.99 -0.25 -24.14
N ALA A 398 -10.76 -1.57 -24.13
CA ALA A 398 -10.20 -2.24 -22.97
C ALA A 398 -8.84 -1.61 -22.57
N ASN A 399 -8.65 -1.38 -21.28
CA ASN A 399 -7.45 -0.76 -20.67
C ASN A 399 -7.21 0.72 -20.97
N ASP A 400 -8.17 1.42 -21.58
CA ASP A 400 -8.12 2.87 -21.68
C ASP A 400 -8.38 3.52 -20.32
N THR A 401 -7.69 4.63 -20.09
CA THR A 401 -7.95 5.55 -18.97
C THR A 401 -7.92 6.97 -19.52
N LEU A 402 -8.56 7.93 -18.85
CA LEU A 402 -8.51 9.34 -19.27
C LEU A 402 -7.07 9.85 -19.38
N ILE A 403 -6.17 9.36 -18.51
CA ILE A 403 -4.73 9.67 -18.52
C ILE A 403 -4.05 9.18 -19.81
N LYS A 404 -4.28 7.92 -20.19
CA LYS A 404 -3.70 7.36 -21.43
C LYS A 404 -4.28 8.01 -22.67
N LEU A 405 -5.54 8.41 -22.63
CA LEU A 405 -6.17 9.14 -23.71
C LEU A 405 -5.62 10.57 -23.81
N ALA A 406 -5.38 11.25 -22.69
CA ALA A 406 -4.72 12.56 -22.69
C ALA A 406 -3.28 12.50 -23.19
N GLU A 407 -2.52 11.46 -22.81
CA GLU A 407 -1.19 11.22 -23.38
C GLU A 407 -1.25 10.96 -24.89
N ARG A 408 -2.22 10.16 -25.35
CA ARG A 408 -2.38 9.83 -26.77
C ARG A 408 -2.80 11.03 -27.62
N TYR A 409 -3.74 11.83 -27.14
CA TYR A 409 -4.37 12.89 -27.93
C TYR A 409 -3.73 14.27 -27.71
N TYR A 410 -3.14 14.51 -26.53
CA TYR A 410 -2.56 15.80 -26.17
C TYR A 410 -1.06 15.73 -25.89
N GLY A 411 -0.44 14.54 -25.92
CA GLY A 411 0.97 14.36 -25.57
C GLY A 411 1.29 14.63 -24.09
N ALA A 412 0.26 14.81 -23.25
CA ALA A 412 0.40 15.23 -21.86
C ALA A 412 -0.60 14.52 -20.95
N GLN A 413 -0.10 13.62 -20.11
CA GLN A 413 -0.92 12.83 -19.18
C GLN A 413 -1.80 13.69 -18.27
N ARG A 414 -1.31 14.85 -17.81
CA ARG A 414 -2.03 15.76 -16.90
C ARG A 414 -3.27 16.41 -17.51
N LYS A 415 -3.41 16.38 -18.84
CA LYS A 415 -4.57 16.96 -19.54
C LYS A 415 -5.80 16.05 -19.56
N TRP A 416 -5.79 14.97 -18.78
CA TRP A 416 -6.96 14.10 -18.59
C TRP A 416 -8.16 14.87 -18.02
N GLU A 417 -7.92 15.94 -17.27
CA GLU A 417 -8.93 16.83 -16.72
C GLU A 417 -9.74 17.55 -17.82
N GLU A 418 -9.10 17.92 -18.93
CA GLU A 418 -9.77 18.54 -20.08
C GLU A 418 -10.77 17.55 -20.72
N ILE A 419 -10.37 16.28 -20.84
CA ILE A 419 -11.26 15.21 -21.32
C ILE A 419 -12.39 14.96 -20.32
N TYR A 420 -12.10 14.97 -19.02
CA TYR A 420 -13.11 14.76 -17.99
C TYR A 420 -14.16 15.88 -17.98
N GLU A 421 -13.74 17.15 -17.97
CA GLU A 421 -14.65 18.30 -17.93
C GLU A 421 -15.56 18.35 -19.16
N ALA A 422 -15.03 18.04 -20.35
CA ALA A 422 -15.84 17.95 -21.57
C ALA A 422 -16.88 16.81 -21.55
N ASN A 423 -16.72 15.83 -20.67
CA ASN A 423 -17.58 14.65 -20.57
C ASN A 423 -18.27 14.50 -19.22
N LYS A 424 -18.28 15.54 -18.37
CA LYS A 424 -18.77 15.48 -17.00
C LYS A 424 -20.23 15.02 -16.87
N GLN A 425 -21.02 15.17 -17.93
CA GLN A 425 -22.38 14.68 -18.03
C GLN A 425 -22.48 13.16 -18.24
N SER A 426 -21.49 12.54 -18.90
CA SER A 426 -21.41 11.11 -19.20
C SER A 426 -20.51 10.35 -18.21
N ILE A 427 -19.44 11.00 -17.75
CA ILE A 427 -18.45 10.43 -16.82
C ILE A 427 -18.74 10.99 -15.42
N LYS A 428 -19.42 10.22 -14.59
CA LYS A 428 -19.73 10.61 -13.20
C LYS A 428 -18.50 10.60 -12.28
N ASN A 429 -17.53 9.74 -12.58
CA ASN A 429 -16.29 9.63 -11.81
C ASN A 429 -15.11 9.55 -12.80
N PRO A 430 -14.10 10.45 -12.69
CA PRO A 430 -12.97 10.50 -13.61
C PRO A 430 -12.11 9.24 -13.64
N ASP A 431 -12.13 8.44 -12.56
CA ASP A 431 -11.38 7.18 -12.49
C ASP A 431 -12.03 6.03 -13.27
N TYR A 432 -13.27 6.20 -13.74
CA TYR A 432 -14.04 5.15 -14.40
C TYR A 432 -14.55 5.59 -15.78
N ILE A 433 -14.01 4.95 -16.80
CA ILE A 433 -14.56 4.93 -18.16
C ILE A 433 -14.82 3.48 -18.57
N TYR A 434 -15.95 3.22 -19.22
CA TYR A 434 -16.38 1.86 -19.56
C TYR A 434 -16.13 1.52 -21.02
N ILE A 435 -15.73 0.28 -21.30
CA ILE A 435 -15.54 -0.20 -22.68
C ILE A 435 -16.83 0.01 -23.48
N GLY A 436 -16.74 0.62 -24.65
CA GLY A 436 -17.87 0.98 -25.51
C GLY A 436 -18.51 2.33 -25.18
N GLN A 437 -18.12 2.99 -24.08
CA GLN A 437 -18.58 4.33 -23.75
C GLN A 437 -18.03 5.34 -24.77
N ARG A 438 -18.90 6.21 -25.29
CA ARG A 438 -18.48 7.32 -26.16
C ARG A 438 -18.15 8.53 -25.30
N ILE A 439 -16.96 9.09 -25.53
CA ILE A 439 -16.46 10.27 -24.84
C ILE A 439 -15.91 11.27 -25.86
N ALA A 440 -16.16 12.55 -25.66
CA ALA A 440 -15.64 13.63 -26.47
C ALA A 440 -14.18 13.95 -26.08
N ILE A 441 -13.28 14.00 -27.05
CA ILE A 441 -11.92 14.49 -26.87
C ILE A 441 -11.92 15.93 -27.39
N PRO A 442 -11.98 16.96 -26.52
CA PRO A 442 -12.02 18.34 -26.97
C PRO A 442 -10.78 18.71 -27.78
N ALA A 443 -10.96 19.57 -28.79
CA ALA A 443 -9.86 20.08 -29.60
C ALA A 443 -9.02 21.08 -28.79
N VAL A 444 -7.70 21.04 -29.00
CA VAL A 444 -6.77 21.90 -28.27
C VAL A 444 -6.69 23.27 -28.96
N THR A 445 -7.11 24.34 -28.29
CA THR A 445 -6.85 25.72 -28.74
C THR A 445 -5.38 26.09 -28.50
N GLU A 446 -4.80 27.01 -29.29
CA GLU A 446 -3.41 27.48 -29.09
C GLU A 446 -3.12 27.99 -27.68
N SER A 447 -4.11 28.57 -26.99
CA SER A 447 -4.04 28.94 -25.56
C SER A 447 -3.78 27.75 -24.62
N THR A 448 -4.15 26.55 -25.02
CA THR A 448 -3.94 25.28 -24.33
C THR A 448 -2.66 24.56 -24.78
N LEU A 449 -2.07 24.94 -25.93
CA LEU A 449 -0.79 24.43 -26.44
C LEU A 449 0.42 25.30 -26.06
N LEU A 450 0.20 26.60 -25.77
CA LEU A 450 1.24 27.59 -25.46
C LEU A 450 1.70 27.59 -23.99
N ALA A 451 1.18 26.73 -23.12
CA ALA A 451 1.86 26.39 -21.87
C ALA A 451 3.03 25.41 -22.16
N LYS A 452 3.97 25.85 -23.01
CA LYS A 452 5.24 25.19 -23.32
C LYS A 452 6.37 25.90 -22.59
N ASP A 453 7.32 25.09 -22.13
CA ASP A 453 8.62 25.51 -21.61
C ASP A 453 9.29 26.57 -22.52
N PRO A 454 9.94 27.62 -21.96
CA PRO A 454 10.74 28.51 -22.77
C PRO A 454 11.97 27.74 -23.28
N VAL A 455 11.98 27.46 -24.58
CA VAL A 455 13.18 27.12 -25.33
C VAL A 455 13.60 28.38 -26.09
N ASN A 456 14.85 28.83 -25.92
CA ASN A 456 15.71 29.38 -26.98
C ASN A 456 17.14 29.50 -26.46
N GLU A 457 18.06 28.72 -27.02
CA GLU A 457 18.96 29.10 -28.14
C GLU A 457 20.08 30.05 -27.69
N TYR A 458 21.26 29.47 -27.42
CA TYR A 458 22.58 29.85 -27.96
C TYR A 458 23.60 28.75 -27.65
#